data_AF-A0A654ZZY0-F1
#
_entry.id   AF-A0A654ZZY0-F1
#
_cell.length_a   1.000
_cell.length_b   1.000
_cell.length_c   1.000
_cell.angle_alpha   90.00
_cell.angle_beta   90.00
_cell.angle_gamma   90.00
#
_symmetry.space_group_name_H-M   'P 1'
#
loop_
_entity.id
_entity.type
_entity.pdbx_description
1 polymer ?
#
loop_
_entity_poly.entity_id
_entity_poly.type
_entity_poly.pdbx_seq_one_letter_code
_entity_poly.pdbx_strand_id
1 'polypeptide(L)'
;MRYGNVVAEVRADLLASVADAVAAGVDPARLVLDPGLGFAKTAQHNWAILHALPELVATGIPVLVGASRKRFLGALLAGPDGVMRPTDGRDTATAVISALAALHGAWGVRVHDVRASVDAIKVVEAWMGAERIERDG
;
A
#
# COMPACT_ATOMS: atom_id res chain seq x y z
N MET A 1 -5.08 -18.71 15.04
CA MET A 1 -3.83 -18.03 15.45
C MET A 1 -4.12 -16.54 15.47
N ARG A 2 -4.07 -15.90 16.64
CA ARG A 2 -4.24 -14.46 16.78
C ARG A 2 -2.89 -13.81 16.46
N TYR A 3 -2.86 -12.94 15.46
CA TYR A 3 -1.74 -12.04 15.23
C TYR A 3 -1.62 -11.13 16.45
N GLY A 4 -0.47 -11.09 17.11
CA GLY A 4 -0.24 -10.22 18.28
C GLY A 4 -0.02 -8.78 17.85
N ASN A 5 0.67 -8.60 16.71
CA ASN A 5 0.78 -7.35 15.98
C ASN A 5 1.16 -7.67 14.52
N VAL A 6 0.17 -7.72 13.63
CA VAL A 6 0.39 -8.09 12.21
C VAL A 6 1.39 -7.19 11.50
N VAL A 7 1.49 -5.91 11.90
CA VAL A 7 2.45 -4.96 11.32
C VAL A 7 3.87 -5.35 11.69
N ALA A 8 4.11 -5.63 12.98
CA ALA A 8 5.43 -6.03 13.47
C ALA A 8 5.89 -7.35 12.83
N GLU A 9 5.00 -8.33 12.72
CA GLU A 9 5.27 -9.62 12.09
C GLU A 9 5.62 -9.45 10.60
N VAL A 10 4.79 -8.73 9.84
CA VAL A 10 5.05 -8.46 8.41
C VAL A 10 6.38 -7.71 8.21
N ARG A 11 6.66 -6.72 9.05
CA ARG A 11 7.92 -5.96 8.98
C ARG A 11 9.13 -6.87 9.28
N ALA A 12 9.03 -7.73 10.28
CA ALA A 12 10.10 -8.65 10.63
C ALA A 12 10.37 -9.65 9.49
N ASP A 13 9.33 -10.25 8.92
CA ASP A 13 9.44 -11.21 7.82
C ASP A 13 10.04 -10.57 6.56
N LEU A 14 9.63 -9.35 6.23
CA LEU A 14 10.19 -8.59 5.10
C LEU A 14 11.68 -8.30 5.30
N LEU A 15 12.08 -7.84 6.48
CA LEU A 15 13.48 -7.53 6.77
C LEU A 15 14.36 -8.78 6.84
N ALA A 16 13.83 -9.91 7.31
CA ALA A 16 14.52 -11.20 7.22
C ALA A 16 14.74 -11.60 5.75
N SER A 17 13.71 -11.48 4.92
CA SER A 17 13.81 -11.78 3.47
C SER A 17 14.82 -10.87 2.76
N VAL A 18 14.90 -9.59 3.15
CA VAL A 18 15.93 -8.66 2.68
C VAL A 18 17.32 -9.15 3.06
N ALA A 19 17.53 -9.53 4.33
CA ALA A 19 18.82 -10.03 4.80
C ALA A 19 19.26 -11.28 4.02
N ASP A 20 18.34 -12.22 3.79
CA ASP A 20 18.60 -13.44 3.02
C ASP A 20 18.99 -13.12 1.56
N ALA A 21 18.27 -12.21 0.91
CA ALA A 21 18.56 -11.79 -0.46
C ALA A 21 19.94 -11.13 -0.58
N VAL A 22 20.28 -10.25 0.37
CA VAL A 22 21.59 -9.58 0.40
C VAL A 22 22.71 -10.59 0.67
N ALA A 23 22.50 -11.53 1.60
CA ALA A 23 23.47 -12.61 1.86
C ALA A 23 23.70 -13.50 0.63
N ALA A 24 22.68 -13.65 -0.22
CA ALA A 24 22.77 -14.34 -1.51
C ALA A 24 23.41 -13.50 -2.64
N GLY A 25 23.83 -12.26 -2.36
CA GLY A 25 24.51 -11.38 -3.31
C GLY A 25 23.60 -10.43 -4.11
N VAL A 26 22.33 -10.29 -3.72
CA VAL A 26 21.44 -9.29 -4.31
C VAL A 26 21.84 -7.90 -3.82
N ASP A 27 22.08 -6.98 -4.75
CA ASP A 27 22.31 -5.57 -4.44
C ASP A 27 21.07 -4.97 -3.73
N PRO A 28 21.22 -4.41 -2.52
CA PRO A 28 20.13 -3.76 -1.79
C PRO A 28 19.38 -2.70 -2.60
N ALA A 29 20.05 -2.01 -3.53
CA ALA A 29 19.43 -0.98 -4.38
C ALA A 29 18.39 -1.57 -5.37
N ARG A 30 18.36 -2.89 -5.54
CA ARG A 30 17.42 -3.60 -6.40
C ARG A 30 16.23 -4.19 -5.64
N LEU A 31 16.14 -3.98 -4.33
CA LEU A 31 15.08 -4.52 -3.49
C LEU A 31 13.89 -3.57 -3.39
N VAL A 32 12.69 -4.15 -3.38
CA VAL A 32 11.42 -3.47 -3.14
C VAL A 32 10.60 -4.32 -2.18
N LEU A 33 10.02 -3.70 -1.15
CA LEU A 33 9.15 -4.35 -0.20
C LEU A 33 7.70 -4.35 -0.69
N ASP A 34 7.02 -5.49 -0.62
CA ASP A 34 5.56 -5.57 -0.76
C ASP A 34 4.99 -6.21 0.52
N PRO A 35 4.18 -5.48 1.32
CA PRO A 35 3.62 -6.02 2.56
C PRO A 35 2.51 -7.06 2.33
N GLY A 36 2.20 -7.38 1.06
CA GLY A 36 1.41 -8.53 0.68
C GLY A 36 -0.04 -8.41 1.14
N LEU A 37 -0.71 -7.30 0.81
CA LEU A 37 -2.15 -7.13 1.10
C LEU A 37 -2.94 -8.34 0.55
N GLY A 38 -3.97 -8.81 1.24
CA GLY A 38 -4.83 -9.91 0.79
C GLY A 38 -4.21 -11.32 0.76
N PHE A 39 -2.93 -11.50 1.10
CA PHE A 39 -2.32 -12.82 1.29
C PHE A 39 -2.46 -13.25 2.76
N ALA A 40 -3.24 -14.31 3.02
CA ALA A 40 -3.50 -14.89 4.35
C ALA A 40 -3.92 -13.87 5.44
N LYS A 41 -4.39 -12.68 5.04
CA LYS A 41 -4.68 -11.53 5.90
C LYS A 41 -6.18 -11.26 5.95
N THR A 42 -6.70 -10.97 7.15
CA THR A 42 -8.07 -10.50 7.35
C THR A 42 -8.24 -9.08 6.79
N ALA A 43 -9.48 -8.61 6.65
CA ALA A 43 -9.72 -7.23 6.26
C ALA A 43 -9.05 -6.24 7.24
N GLN A 44 -9.13 -6.52 8.53
CA GLN A 44 -8.51 -5.74 9.60
C GLN A 44 -6.98 -5.70 9.47
N HIS A 45 -6.34 -6.82 9.13
CA HIS A 45 -4.90 -6.84 8.90
C HIS A 45 -4.48 -5.98 7.71
N ASN A 46 -5.26 -5.97 6.63
CA ASN A 46 -4.96 -5.14 5.47
C ASN A 46 -5.00 -3.65 5.82
N TRP A 47 -5.99 -3.23 6.62
CA TRP A 47 -6.07 -1.84 7.09
C TRP A 47 -4.94 -1.51 8.06
N ALA A 48 -4.61 -2.39 9.00
CA ALA A 48 -3.49 -2.18 9.92
C ALA A 48 -2.17 -1.96 9.17
N ILE A 49 -1.91 -2.74 8.12
CA ILE A 49 -0.74 -2.58 7.25
C ILE A 49 -0.76 -1.27 6.49
N LEU A 50 -1.91 -0.88 5.92
CA LEU A 50 -2.05 0.39 5.22
C LEU A 50 -1.82 1.59 6.15
N HIS A 51 -2.30 1.52 7.40
CA HIS A 51 -2.05 2.54 8.41
C HIS A 51 -0.58 2.63 8.82
N ALA A 52 0.11 1.49 8.85
CA ALA A 52 1.54 1.42 9.16
C ALA A 52 2.46 1.59 7.95
N LEU A 53 1.93 2.01 6.79
CA LEU A 53 2.74 2.26 5.60
C LEU A 53 3.93 3.23 5.87
N PRO A 54 3.78 4.32 6.65
CA PRO A 54 4.92 5.17 7.00
C PRO A 54 6.06 4.42 7.72
N GLU A 55 5.75 3.42 8.55
CA GLU A 55 6.76 2.61 9.26
C GLU A 55 7.53 1.69 8.31
N LEU A 56 6.85 1.19 7.28
CA LEU A 56 7.48 0.38 6.23
C LEU A 56 8.36 1.25 5.33
N VAL A 57 7.89 2.44 4.96
CA VAL A 57 8.66 3.41 4.17
C VAL A 57 9.89 3.90 4.95
N ALA A 58 9.78 4.08 6.27
CA ALA A 58 10.90 4.46 7.14
C ALA A 58 12.05 3.43 7.20
N THR A 59 11.89 2.24 6.61
CA THR A 59 13.01 1.29 6.43
C THR A 59 14.06 1.78 5.43
N GLY A 60 13.71 2.76 4.58
CA GLY A 60 14.55 3.26 3.49
C GLY A 60 14.54 2.38 2.24
N ILE A 61 13.85 1.24 2.27
CA ILE A 61 13.70 0.36 1.10
C ILE A 61 12.40 0.78 0.37
N PRO A 62 12.41 0.91 -0.98
CA PRO A 62 11.21 1.21 -1.75
C PRO A 62 10.03 0.28 -1.41
N VAL A 63 8.84 0.85 -1.20
CA VAL A 63 7.63 0.07 -0.87
C VAL A 63 6.62 0.09 -2.02
N LEU A 64 6.20 -1.09 -2.47
CA LEU A 64 5.14 -1.30 -3.47
C LEU A 64 3.82 -1.66 -2.79
N VAL A 65 2.74 -0.93 -3.09
CA VAL A 65 1.41 -1.19 -2.54
C VAL A 65 0.48 -1.77 -3.60
N GLY A 66 0.07 -3.03 -3.42
CA GLY A 66 -0.93 -3.68 -4.28
C GLY A 66 -2.28 -3.85 -3.60
N ALA A 67 -3.18 -2.87 -3.65
CA ALA A 67 -4.54 -3.00 -3.09
C ALA A 67 -5.63 -3.33 -4.14
N SER A 68 -5.28 -3.21 -5.43
CA SER A 68 -6.26 -3.16 -6.52
C SER A 68 -7.20 -4.36 -6.58
N ARG A 69 -8.50 -4.06 -6.60
CA ARG A 69 -9.62 -5.02 -6.68
C ARG A 69 -9.63 -6.09 -5.59
N LYS A 70 -8.85 -5.96 -4.51
CA LYS A 70 -8.76 -6.97 -3.45
C LYS A 70 -10.06 -7.12 -2.67
N ARG A 71 -10.26 -8.32 -2.12
CA ARG A 71 -11.48 -8.74 -1.41
C ARG A 71 -11.87 -7.78 -0.27
N PHE A 72 -10.91 -7.24 0.47
CA PHE A 72 -11.20 -6.32 1.58
C PHE A 72 -11.86 -5.00 1.12
N LEU A 73 -11.62 -4.55 -0.11
CA LEU A 73 -12.34 -3.41 -0.71
C LEU A 73 -13.77 -3.78 -1.07
N GLY A 74 -13.99 -5.00 -1.53
CA GLY A 74 -15.34 -5.51 -1.76
C GLY A 74 -16.17 -5.53 -0.47
N ALA A 75 -15.54 -5.85 0.66
CA ALA A 75 -16.18 -5.86 1.96
C ALA A 75 -16.39 -4.44 2.51
N LEU A 76 -15.42 -3.54 2.33
CA LEU A 76 -15.56 -2.12 2.69
C LEU A 76 -16.75 -1.47 1.98
N LEU A 77 -16.93 -1.77 0.68
CA LEU A 77 -17.93 -1.17 -0.19
C LEU A 77 -19.23 -1.99 -0.28
N ALA A 78 -19.45 -2.94 0.63
CA ALA A 78 -20.65 -3.76 0.62
C ALA A 78 -21.90 -2.88 0.82
N GLY A 79 -22.99 -3.25 0.13
CA GLY A 79 -24.27 -2.54 0.26
C GLY A 79 -24.95 -2.82 1.61
N PRO A 80 -26.11 -2.19 1.88
CA PRO A 80 -26.92 -2.47 3.08
C PRO A 80 -27.36 -3.94 3.20
N ASP A 81 -27.39 -4.66 2.09
CA ASP A 81 -27.67 -6.09 1.97
C ASP A 81 -26.47 -6.99 2.33
N GLY A 82 -25.31 -6.40 2.63
CA GLY A 82 -24.07 -7.11 2.94
C GLY A 82 -23.40 -7.74 1.72
N VAL A 83 -23.91 -7.51 0.51
CA VAL A 83 -23.32 -8.06 -0.72
C VAL A 83 -22.05 -7.29 -1.04
N MET A 84 -20.94 -8.02 -1.13
CA MET A 84 -19.64 -7.44 -1.46
C MET A 84 -19.67 -6.78 -2.83
N ARG A 85 -19.07 -5.60 -2.96
CA ARG A 85 -18.91 -4.94 -4.26
C ARG A 85 -18.17 -5.87 -5.25
N PRO A 86 -18.66 -6.08 -6.48
CA PRO A 86 -17.95 -6.80 -7.53
C PRO A 86 -16.56 -6.23 -7.82
N THR A 87 -15.69 -6.99 -8.47
CA THR A 87 -14.27 -6.62 -8.66
C THR A 87 -14.06 -5.40 -9.54
N ASP A 88 -14.87 -5.21 -10.58
CA ASP A 88 -14.90 -4.05 -11.47
C ASP A 88 -15.42 -2.78 -10.77
N GLY A 89 -16.28 -2.92 -9.75
CA GLY A 89 -16.76 -1.80 -8.93
C GLY A 89 -15.77 -1.28 -7.88
N ARG A 90 -14.52 -1.75 -7.86
CA ARG A 90 -13.51 -1.42 -6.82
C ARG A 90 -12.41 -0.46 -7.29
N ASP A 91 -12.47 0.01 -8.52
CA ASP A 91 -11.39 0.83 -9.11
C ASP A 91 -11.31 2.21 -8.44
N THR A 92 -12.43 2.84 -8.07
CA THR A 92 -12.42 4.09 -7.29
C THR A 92 -11.72 3.94 -5.94
N ALA A 93 -12.05 2.88 -5.17
CA ALA A 93 -11.37 2.62 -3.90
C ALA A 93 -9.89 2.28 -4.09
N THR A 94 -9.55 1.62 -5.20
CA THR A 94 -8.15 1.40 -5.57
C THR A 94 -7.43 2.73 -5.79
N ALA A 95 -8.03 3.66 -6.55
CA ALA A 95 -7.45 4.97 -6.81
C ALA A 95 -7.27 5.79 -5.53
N VAL A 96 -8.24 5.75 -4.61
CA VAL A 96 -8.11 6.38 -3.28
C VAL A 96 -6.93 5.80 -2.48
N ILE A 97 -6.77 4.47 -2.48
CA ILE A 97 -5.60 3.86 -1.82
C ILE A 97 -4.31 4.23 -2.54
N SER A 98 -4.30 4.36 -3.87
CA SER A 98 -3.12 4.84 -4.60
C SER A 98 -2.72 6.25 -4.18
N ALA A 99 -3.69 7.16 -4.02
CA ALA A 99 -3.43 8.50 -3.52
C ALA A 99 -2.88 8.48 -2.09
N LEU A 100 -3.49 7.74 -1.18
CA LEU A 100 -3.00 7.61 0.21
C LEU A 100 -1.60 6.98 0.28
N ALA A 101 -1.34 5.97 -0.56
CA ALA A 101 -0.03 5.34 -0.62
C ALA A 101 1.05 6.32 -1.09
N ALA A 102 0.75 7.12 -2.13
CA ALA A 102 1.66 8.16 -2.61
C ALA A 102 1.90 9.25 -1.55
N LEU A 103 0.83 9.69 -0.88
CA LEU A 103 0.92 10.67 0.22
C LEU A 103 1.82 10.20 1.36
N HIS A 104 1.82 8.90 1.65
CA HIS A 104 2.65 8.27 2.69
C HIS A 104 3.99 7.72 2.17
N GLY A 105 4.41 8.12 0.97
CA GLY A 105 5.77 7.84 0.49
C GLY A 105 6.00 6.43 -0.07
N ALA A 106 4.94 5.71 -0.45
CA ALA A 106 5.12 4.48 -1.22
C ALA A 106 5.85 4.79 -2.54
N TRP A 107 6.79 3.92 -2.92
CA TRP A 107 7.53 4.05 -4.16
C TRP A 107 6.66 3.75 -5.40
N GLY A 108 5.68 2.87 -5.25
CA GLY A 108 4.78 2.54 -6.34
C GLY A 108 3.51 1.85 -5.90
N VAL A 109 2.56 1.75 -6.84
CA VAL A 109 1.30 1.03 -6.68
C VAL A 109 1.11 0.02 -7.81
N ARG A 110 0.58 -1.15 -7.48
CA ARG A 110 0.22 -2.18 -8.47
C ARG A 110 -1.28 -2.21 -8.68
N VAL A 111 -1.73 -1.86 -9.89
CA VAL A 111 -3.15 -1.62 -10.20
C VAL A 111 -3.61 -2.22 -11.52
N HIS A 112 -4.92 -2.45 -11.65
CA HIS A 112 -5.54 -2.88 -12.90
C HIS A 112 -6.02 -1.69 -13.75
N ASP A 113 -6.64 -0.69 -13.12
CA ASP A 113 -6.96 0.59 -13.77
C ASP A 113 -5.81 1.57 -13.56
N VAL A 114 -4.95 1.66 -14.56
CA VAL A 114 -3.79 2.56 -14.55
C VAL A 114 -4.22 4.03 -14.60
N ARG A 115 -5.26 4.35 -15.37
CA ARG A 115 -5.67 5.75 -15.59
C ARG A 115 -6.17 6.37 -14.29
N ALA A 116 -7.07 5.68 -13.59
CA ALA A 116 -7.63 6.16 -12.34
C ALA A 116 -6.55 6.38 -11.26
N SER A 117 -5.57 5.47 -11.16
CA SER A 117 -4.48 5.63 -10.19
C SER A 117 -3.49 6.73 -10.57
N VAL A 118 -3.17 6.91 -11.86
CA VAL A 118 -2.33 8.03 -12.32
C VAL A 118 -3.00 9.36 -12.01
N ASP A 119 -4.30 9.49 -12.28
CA ASP A 119 -5.05 10.71 -11.99
C ASP A 119 -5.06 11.01 -10.49
N ALA A 120 -5.29 9.99 -9.65
CA ALA A 120 -5.26 10.12 -8.20
C ALA A 120 -3.88 10.56 -7.66
N ILE A 121 -2.79 10.02 -8.22
CA ILE A 121 -1.42 10.42 -7.85
C ILE A 121 -1.13 11.87 -8.27
N LYS A 122 -1.51 12.28 -9.49
CA LYS A 122 -1.35 13.67 -9.95
C LYS A 122 -2.08 14.66 -9.05
N VAL A 123 -3.27 14.29 -8.56
CA VAL A 123 -4.01 15.12 -7.58
C VAL A 123 -3.21 15.27 -6.29
N VAL A 124 -2.62 14.19 -5.76
CA VAL A 124 -1.76 14.27 -4.56
C VAL A 124 -0.52 15.13 -4.81
N GLU A 125 0.13 14.98 -5.96
CA GLU A 125 1.29 15.80 -6.34
C GLU A 125 0.94 17.30 -6.37
N ALA A 126 -0.19 17.66 -6.97
CA ALA A 126 -0.68 19.03 -6.99
C ALA A 126 -1.06 19.54 -5.60
N TRP A 127 -1.70 18.70 -4.78
CA TRP A 127 -2.09 19.01 -3.40
C TRP A 127 -0.87 19.30 -2.51
N MET A 128 0.15 18.44 -2.58
CA MET A 128 1.40 18.60 -1.83
C MET A 128 2.29 19.72 -2.40
N GLY A 129 2.12 20.06 -3.68
CA GLY A 129 2.82 21.17 -4.34
C GLY A 129 2.55 22.53 -3.70
N ALA A 130 1.37 22.73 -3.10
CA ALA A 130 1.04 23.95 -2.36
C ALA A 130 1.93 24.14 -1.10
N GLU A 131 2.34 23.07 -0.43
CA GLU A 131 3.20 23.14 0.78
C GLU A 131 4.68 23.44 0.47
N ARG A 132 5.13 23.25 -0.79
CA ARG A 132 6.50 23.59 -1.21
C ARG A 132 6.68 25.08 -1.51
N ILE A 133 5.61 25.77 -1.90
CA ILE A 133 5.64 27.20 -2.26
C ILE A 133 5.82 28.08 -1.00
N GLU A 134 5.39 27.63 0.18
CA GLU A 134 5.50 28.38 1.44
C GLU A 134 6.84 28.19 2.18
N ARG A 135 7.63 27.18 1.83
CA ARG A 135 8.93 26.90 2.49
C ARG A 135 10.13 27.59 1.83
N ASP A 136 9.95 28.11 0.63
CA ASP A 136 10.97 28.82 -0.17
C ASP A 136 10.66 30.33 -0.30
N GLY A 137 9.75 30.87 0.51
CA GLY A 137 9.33 32.27 0.53
C GLY A 137 9.83 33.06 1.74
#